data_AF-A0A7C1C1M4-F1
#
_entry.id   AF-A0A7C1C1M4-F1
#
_cell.length_a   1.000
_cell.length_b   1.000
_cell.length_c   1.000
_cell.angle_alpha   90.00
_cell.angle_beta   90.00
_cell.angle_gamma   90.00
#
_symmetry.space_group_name_H-M   'P 1'
#
loop_
_entity.id
_entity.type
_entity.pdbx_description
1 polymer ?
#
loop_
_entity_poly.entity_id
_entity_poly.type
_entity_poly.pdbx_seq_one_letter_code
_entity_poly.pdbx_strand_id
1 'polypeptide(L)'
;ASHLSDIVQEGLIYAVEISPLSMQKLVELCKDRDNIIPILSDASHPWNYSAIVPKVDVIYQDISQRDQVEIFVENCNRYLKKGGEAIIMVKARSIDVTAEPRDIYEKVKTDLSMRGYKIKDWTTLKPYSKDHAVMVVKKEC
;
A
#
# COMPACT_ATOMS: atom_id res chain seq x y z
N ALA A 1 -3.32 -6.55 -8.70
CA ALA A 1 -2.92 -5.65 -9.80
C ALA A 1 -3.97 -5.57 -10.91
N SER A 2 -4.50 -6.70 -11.42
CA SER A 2 -5.50 -6.72 -12.52
C SER A 2 -6.71 -5.80 -12.29
N HIS A 3 -7.39 -5.92 -11.17
CA HIS A 3 -8.59 -5.09 -10.90
C HIS A 3 -8.30 -3.60 -10.76
N LEU A 4 -7.12 -3.22 -10.24
CA LEU A 4 -6.73 -1.81 -10.18
C LEU A 4 -6.48 -1.26 -11.59
N SER A 5 -5.92 -2.08 -12.48
CA SER A 5 -5.73 -1.71 -13.89
C SER A 5 -7.05 -1.52 -14.64
N ASP A 6 -8.11 -2.27 -14.29
CA ASP A 6 -9.45 -2.03 -14.84
C ASP A 6 -10.07 -0.72 -14.37
N ILE A 7 -9.75 -0.30 -13.13
CA ILE A 7 -10.26 0.95 -12.52
C ILE A 7 -9.48 2.16 -13.05
N VAL A 8 -8.15 2.04 -13.19
CA VAL A 8 -7.27 3.10 -13.69
C VAL A 8 -7.25 3.06 -15.22
N GLN A 9 -8.34 3.50 -15.84
CA GLN A 9 -8.47 3.53 -17.30
C GLN A 9 -7.49 4.52 -17.96
N GLU A 10 -7.24 5.65 -17.29
CA GLU A 10 -6.29 6.67 -17.72
C GLU A 10 -5.24 6.86 -16.61
N GLY A 11 -4.04 6.29 -16.80
CA GLY A 11 -2.94 6.40 -15.84
C GLY A 11 -1.95 5.25 -15.91
N LEU A 12 -1.01 5.23 -14.96
CA LEU A 12 0.00 4.19 -14.80
C LEU A 12 -0.04 3.61 -13.39
N ILE A 13 0.20 2.30 -13.29
CA ILE A 13 0.30 1.55 -12.05
C ILE A 13 1.74 1.03 -11.92
N TYR A 14 2.46 1.52 -10.91
CA TYR A 14 3.78 1.00 -10.56
C TYR A 14 3.61 -0.14 -9.55
N ALA A 15 3.71 -1.37 -10.02
CA ALA A 15 3.46 -2.56 -9.21
C ALA A 15 4.77 -3.11 -8.63
N VAL A 16 5.08 -2.71 -7.40
CA VAL A 16 6.25 -3.19 -6.64
C VAL A 16 5.94 -4.55 -6.02
N GLU A 17 6.75 -5.55 -6.34
CA GLU A 17 6.62 -6.92 -5.83
C GLU A 17 8.01 -7.48 -5.52
N ILE A 18 8.16 -8.18 -4.40
CA ILE A 18 9.45 -8.72 -3.93
C ILE A 18 9.66 -10.17 -4.41
N SER A 19 8.57 -10.92 -4.61
CA SER A 19 8.61 -12.33 -4.99
C SER A 19 8.87 -12.50 -6.49
N PRO A 20 9.97 -13.15 -6.91
CA PRO A 20 10.21 -13.44 -8.32
C PRO A 20 9.12 -14.31 -8.95
N LEU A 21 8.52 -15.22 -8.17
CA LEU A 21 7.42 -16.08 -8.65
C LEU A 21 6.14 -15.28 -8.90
N SER A 22 5.79 -14.36 -8.00
CA SER A 22 4.65 -13.45 -8.20
C SER A 22 4.91 -12.50 -9.36
N MET A 23 6.16 -12.05 -9.49
CA MET A 23 6.60 -11.18 -10.58
C MET A 23 6.40 -11.82 -11.95
N GLN A 24 6.72 -13.11 -12.12
CA GLN A 24 6.46 -13.81 -13.39
C GLN A 24 5.00 -13.70 -13.83
N LYS A 25 4.06 -13.88 -12.89
CA LYS A 25 2.62 -13.75 -13.16
C LYS A 25 2.23 -12.30 -13.48
N LEU A 26 2.85 -11.34 -12.78
CA LEU A 26 2.62 -9.92 -13.02
C LEU A 26 3.12 -9.49 -14.41
N VAL A 27 4.29 -9.95 -14.83
CA VAL A 27 4.84 -9.70 -16.16
C VAL A 27 3.96 -10.31 -17.24
N GLU A 28 3.41 -11.52 -17.02
CA GLU A 28 2.44 -12.11 -17.95
C GLU A 28 1.19 -11.24 -18.09
N LEU A 29 0.65 -10.75 -16.97
CA LEU A 29 -0.50 -9.85 -16.96
C LEU A 29 -0.23 -8.52 -17.70
N CYS A 30 0.99 -8.01 -17.62
CA CYS A 30 1.40 -6.79 -18.34
C CYS A 30 1.41 -6.94 -19.87
N LYS A 31 1.40 -8.18 -20.41
CA LYS A 31 1.29 -8.38 -21.87
C LYS A 31 -0.05 -7.93 -22.44
N ASP A 32 -1.10 -8.03 -21.62
CA ASP A 32 -2.48 -7.64 -21.98
C ASP A 32 -2.86 -6.27 -21.39
N ARG A 33 -1.96 -5.63 -20.63
CA ARG A 33 -2.23 -4.43 -19.83
C ARG A 33 -1.06 -3.45 -19.85
N ASP A 34 -1.16 -2.48 -20.74
CA ASP A 34 -0.11 -1.47 -20.97
C ASP A 34 0.00 -0.42 -19.86
N ASN A 35 -0.98 -0.33 -18.94
CA ASN A 35 -0.99 0.62 -17.84
C ASN A 35 -0.27 0.11 -16.57
N ILE A 36 0.37 -1.06 -16.60
CA ILE A 36 1.09 -1.61 -15.43
C ILE A 36 2.59 -1.66 -15.72
N ILE A 37 3.38 -1.01 -14.87
CA ILE A 37 4.85 -1.07 -14.85
C ILE A 37 5.26 -2.00 -13.69
N PRO A 38 5.71 -3.24 -13.96
CA PRO A 38 6.13 -4.18 -12.93
C PRO A 38 7.54 -3.84 -12.41
N ILE A 39 7.74 -3.88 -11.09
CA ILE A 39 9.01 -3.55 -10.43
C ILE A 39 9.37 -4.66 -9.44
N LEU A 40 10.45 -5.40 -9.70
CA LEU A 40 10.95 -6.44 -8.79
C LEU A 40 11.87 -5.81 -7.76
N SER A 41 11.32 -5.45 -6.60
CA SER A 41 12.07 -4.81 -5.52
C SER A 41 11.39 -5.01 -4.17
N ASP A 42 12.16 -4.89 -3.10
CA ASP A 42 11.63 -4.77 -1.75
C ASP A 42 11.07 -3.36 -1.51
N ALA A 43 9.80 -3.28 -1.11
CA ALA A 43 9.12 -2.02 -0.83
C ALA A 43 9.64 -1.32 0.43
N SER A 44 10.30 -2.04 1.34
CA SER A 44 10.99 -1.46 2.51
C SER A 44 12.24 -0.67 2.15
N HIS A 45 12.68 -0.74 0.88
CA HIS A 45 13.84 -0.03 0.37
C HIS A 45 13.43 0.88 -0.80
N PRO A 46 12.59 1.90 -0.58
CA PRO A 46 11.98 2.67 -1.66
C PRO A 46 12.99 3.35 -2.58
N TRP A 47 14.20 3.66 -2.11
CA TRP A 47 15.26 4.22 -2.96
C TRP A 47 15.65 3.33 -4.14
N ASN A 48 15.51 2.00 -4.04
CA ASN A 48 15.92 1.04 -5.06
C ASN A 48 15.16 1.22 -6.40
N TYR A 49 13.95 1.77 -6.35
CA TYR A 49 13.13 2.03 -7.55
C TYR A 49 12.87 3.52 -7.79
N SER A 50 13.68 4.40 -7.18
CA SER A 50 13.52 5.85 -7.35
C SER A 50 13.86 6.39 -8.74
N ALA A 51 14.60 5.64 -9.54
CA ALA A 51 14.84 5.97 -10.95
C ALA A 51 13.62 5.68 -11.85
N ILE A 52 12.65 4.88 -11.36
CA ILE A 52 11.52 4.38 -12.15
C ILE A 52 10.23 5.10 -11.75
N VAL A 53 10.00 5.27 -10.45
CA VAL A 53 8.71 5.75 -9.92
C VAL A 53 8.73 7.27 -9.70
N PRO A 54 7.89 8.04 -10.42
CA PRO A 54 7.71 9.47 -10.18
C PRO A 54 6.81 9.74 -8.97
N LYS A 55 6.45 11.00 -8.72
CA LYS A 55 5.39 11.33 -7.76
C LYS A 55 4.04 10.79 -8.25
N VAL A 56 3.28 10.13 -7.38
CA VAL A 56 1.99 9.48 -7.67
C VAL A 56 0.82 10.13 -6.92
N ASP A 57 -0.38 10.00 -7.48
CA ASP A 57 -1.62 10.53 -6.90
C ASP A 57 -2.19 9.64 -5.79
N VAL A 58 -2.01 8.32 -5.94
CA VAL A 58 -2.51 7.30 -5.01
C VAL A 58 -1.44 6.26 -4.71
N ILE A 59 -1.37 5.81 -3.46
CA ILE A 59 -0.62 4.60 -3.06
C ILE A 59 -1.59 3.58 -2.46
N TYR A 60 -1.44 2.32 -2.86
CA TYR A 60 -2.16 1.20 -2.27
C TYR A 60 -1.15 0.16 -1.77
N GLN A 61 -1.25 -0.23 -0.50
CA GLN A 61 -0.37 -1.24 0.10
C GLN A 61 -1.16 -2.42 0.67
N ASP A 62 -0.77 -3.63 0.26
CA ASP A 62 -1.31 -4.90 0.78
C ASP A 62 -0.18 -5.88 1.19
N ILE A 63 0.78 -5.37 1.97
CA ILE A 63 1.94 -6.13 2.46
C ILE A 63 1.63 -6.79 3.81
N SER A 64 2.07 -8.03 3.99
CA SER A 64 1.88 -8.81 5.23
C SER A 64 3.18 -8.88 6.05
N GLN A 65 3.67 -7.75 6.55
CA GLN A 65 4.90 -7.66 7.34
C GLN A 65 4.65 -6.93 8.67
N ARG A 66 5.54 -7.14 9.64
CA ARG A 66 5.43 -6.55 10.99
C ARG A 66 5.54 -5.03 10.96
N ASP A 67 6.43 -4.54 10.12
CA ASP A 67 6.80 -3.14 9.89
C ASP A 67 6.04 -2.49 8.73
N GLN A 68 4.93 -3.09 8.27
CA GLN A 68 4.14 -2.60 7.13
C GLN A 68 3.75 -1.10 7.23
N VAL A 69 3.57 -0.56 8.44
CA VAL A 69 3.22 0.85 8.64
C VAL A 69 4.40 1.75 8.30
N GLU A 70 5.63 1.33 8.64
CA GLU A 70 6.84 2.08 8.31
C GLU A 70 7.05 2.08 6.79
N ILE A 71 6.98 0.91 6.17
CA ILE A 71 7.09 0.73 4.71
C ILE A 71 6.09 1.63 3.98
N PHE A 72 4.85 1.66 4.46
CA PHE A 72 3.79 2.49 3.91
C PHE A 72 4.14 3.98 3.98
N VAL A 73 4.58 4.44 5.15
CA VAL A 73 4.93 5.85 5.38
C VAL A 73 6.14 6.25 4.55
N GLU A 74 7.19 5.45 4.48
CA GLU A 74 8.38 5.77 3.69
C GLU A 74 8.04 5.92 2.20
N ASN A 75 7.22 5.00 1.67
CA ASN A 75 6.72 5.08 0.30
C ASN A 75 5.84 6.32 0.08
N CYS A 76 4.93 6.63 1.01
CA CYS A 76 4.09 7.81 0.93
C CYS A 76 4.90 9.11 1.02
N ASN A 77 5.91 9.17 1.88
CA ASN A 77 6.80 10.32 1.99
C ASN A 77 7.53 10.55 0.67
N ARG A 78 8.08 9.48 0.09
CA ARG A 78 8.90 9.53 -1.13
C ARG A 78 8.08 9.77 -2.40
N TYR A 79 6.94 9.11 -2.58
CA TYR A 79 6.23 9.08 -3.86
C TYR A 79 4.88 9.77 -3.85
N LEU A 80 4.15 9.78 -2.74
CA LEU A 80 2.82 10.40 -2.73
C LEU A 80 2.92 11.93 -2.85
N LYS A 81 2.17 12.49 -3.81
CA LYS A 81 2.00 13.95 -3.99
C LYS A 81 1.38 14.57 -2.73
N LYS A 82 1.64 15.85 -2.49
CA LYS A 82 0.93 16.62 -1.46
C LYS A 82 -0.57 16.62 -1.78
N GLY A 83 -1.41 16.37 -0.78
CA GLY A 83 -2.86 16.23 -0.97
C GLY A 83 -3.29 14.92 -1.65
N GLY A 84 -2.36 14.03 -2.01
CA GLY A 84 -2.65 12.69 -2.52
C GLY A 84 -3.24 11.79 -1.44
N GLU A 85 -3.86 10.70 -1.87
CA GLU A 85 -4.51 9.73 -0.98
C GLU A 85 -3.75 8.40 -0.97
N ALA A 86 -3.84 7.65 0.12
CA ALA A 86 -3.24 6.34 0.19
C ALA A 86 -4.12 5.38 0.98
N ILE A 87 -3.99 4.10 0.66
CA ILE A 87 -4.80 3.02 1.21
C ILE A 87 -3.84 1.98 1.77
N ILE A 88 -4.00 1.64 3.05
CA ILE A 88 -3.25 0.58 3.72
C ILE A 88 -4.21 -0.53 4.15
N MET A 89 -3.89 -1.76 3.76
CA MET A 89 -4.51 -2.96 4.30
C MET A 89 -3.78 -3.39 5.58
N VAL A 90 -4.41 -3.15 6.73
CA VAL A 90 -3.85 -3.49 8.04
C VAL A 90 -4.20 -4.93 8.39
N LYS A 91 -3.18 -5.79 8.35
CA LYS A 91 -3.27 -7.20 8.74
C LYS A 91 -2.83 -7.36 10.19
N ALA A 92 -3.76 -7.26 11.13
CA ALA A 92 -3.45 -7.15 12.56
C ALA A 92 -2.49 -8.26 13.03
N ARG A 93 -2.75 -9.51 12.61
CA ARG A 93 -1.94 -10.68 13.00
C ARG A 93 -0.55 -10.73 12.37
N SER A 94 -0.29 -9.97 11.31
CA SER A 94 1.07 -9.82 10.76
C SER A 94 1.90 -8.80 11.55
N ILE A 95 1.23 -7.84 12.20
CA ILE A 95 1.88 -6.83 13.06
C ILE A 95 2.19 -7.45 14.43
N ASP A 96 1.17 -7.96 15.11
CA ASP A 96 1.29 -8.55 16.44
C ASP A 96 0.21 -9.62 16.63
N VAL A 97 0.64 -10.86 16.90
CA VAL A 97 -0.26 -11.99 17.12
C VAL A 97 -0.87 -11.99 18.52
N THR A 98 -0.23 -11.33 19.48
CA THR A 98 -0.59 -11.36 20.91
C THR A 98 -1.55 -10.24 21.30
N ALA A 99 -1.52 -9.12 20.59
CA ALA A 99 -2.39 -7.99 20.86
C ALA A 99 -3.81 -8.18 20.29
N GLU A 100 -4.77 -7.46 20.87
CA GLU A 100 -6.13 -7.39 20.33
C GLU A 100 -6.13 -6.60 19.02
N PRO A 101 -6.79 -7.10 17.94
CA PRO A 101 -6.79 -6.42 16.64
C PRO A 101 -7.26 -4.97 16.69
N ARG A 102 -8.23 -4.68 17.57
CA ARG A 102 -8.75 -3.32 17.75
C ARG A 102 -7.67 -2.35 18.22
N ASP A 103 -6.84 -2.77 19.17
CA ASP A 103 -5.77 -1.94 19.72
C ASP A 103 -4.69 -1.69 18.65
N ILE A 104 -4.42 -2.68 17.81
CA ILE A 104 -3.54 -2.52 16.64
C ILE A 104 -4.11 -1.49 15.68
N TYR A 105 -5.41 -1.52 15.36
CA TYR A 105 -6.01 -0.54 14.46
C TYR A 105 -5.94 0.89 15.02
N GLU A 106 -6.21 1.07 16.32
CA GLU A 106 -6.07 2.39 16.95
C GLU A 106 -4.61 2.87 16.93
N LYS A 107 -3.66 1.99 17.25
CA LYS A 107 -2.22 2.30 17.18
C LYS A 107 -1.80 2.76 15.79
N VAL A 108 -2.26 2.07 14.73
CA VAL A 108 -1.96 2.45 13.34
C VAL A 108 -2.57 3.81 13.00
N LYS A 109 -3.81 4.07 13.39
CA LYS A 109 -4.45 5.38 13.18
C LYS A 109 -3.70 6.52 13.86
N THR A 110 -3.28 6.31 15.11
CA THR A 110 -2.48 7.30 15.87
C THR A 110 -1.13 7.54 15.21
N ASP A 111 -0.40 6.47 14.82
CA ASP A 111 0.92 6.59 14.20
C ASP A 111 0.86 7.34 12.86
N LEU A 112 -0.11 7.00 11.99
CA LEU A 112 -0.33 7.71 10.73
C LEU A 112 -0.66 9.19 10.95
N SER A 113 -1.51 9.50 11.93
CA SER A 113 -1.87 10.88 12.28
C SER A 113 -0.66 11.69 12.77
N MET A 114 0.17 11.10 13.62
CA MET A 114 1.42 11.72 14.11
C MET A 114 2.43 11.97 12.99
N ARG A 115 2.38 11.18 11.91
CA ARG A 115 3.26 11.29 10.74
C ARG A 115 2.71 12.21 9.63
N GLY A 116 1.65 12.97 9.90
CA GLY A 116 1.09 13.95 8.97
C GLY A 116 0.09 13.39 7.96
N TYR A 117 -0.52 12.23 8.26
CA TYR A 117 -1.57 11.63 7.44
C TYR A 117 -2.92 11.73 8.12
N LYS A 118 -3.89 12.35 7.44
CA LYS A 118 -5.27 12.41 7.93
C LYS A 118 -6.01 11.14 7.58
N ILE A 119 -6.57 10.45 8.58
CA ILE A 119 -7.49 9.32 8.35
C ILE A 119 -8.79 9.86 7.73
N LYS A 120 -9.09 9.42 6.51
CA LYS A 120 -10.28 9.83 5.74
C LYS A 120 -11.45 8.90 5.99
N ASP A 121 -11.18 7.60 5.99
CA ASP A 121 -12.16 6.55 6.25
C ASP A 121 -11.41 5.29 6.71
N TRP A 122 -12.10 4.41 7.44
CA TRP A 122 -11.57 3.09 7.78
C TRP A 122 -12.71 2.12 8.12
N THR A 123 -12.50 0.84 7.80
CA THR A 123 -13.44 -0.20 8.20
C THR A 123 -12.74 -1.55 8.35
N THR A 124 -13.36 -2.45 9.10
CA THR A 124 -12.91 -3.85 9.17
C THR A 124 -13.44 -4.63 7.97
N LEU A 125 -12.70 -5.61 7.49
CA LEU A 125 -13.10 -6.41 6.32
C LEU A 125 -14.00 -7.61 6.66
N LYS A 126 -14.68 -7.60 7.82
CA LYS A 126 -15.64 -8.65 8.19
C LYS A 126 -16.90 -8.56 7.29
N PRO A 127 -17.46 -9.69 6.82
CA PRO A 127 -17.10 -11.08 7.16
C PRO A 127 -16.00 -11.71 6.28
N TYR A 128 -15.51 -11.02 5.25
CA TYR A 128 -14.63 -11.58 4.22
C TYR A 128 -13.22 -11.93 4.74
N SER A 129 -12.63 -11.07 5.58
CA SER A 129 -11.32 -11.29 6.18
C SER A 129 -11.34 -10.99 7.67
N LYS A 130 -10.99 -12.00 8.48
CA LYS A 130 -10.90 -11.87 9.95
C LYS A 130 -9.62 -11.10 10.32
N ASP A 131 -9.72 -10.20 11.31
CA ASP A 131 -8.59 -9.43 11.86
C ASP A 131 -7.84 -8.58 10.80
N HIS A 132 -8.58 -8.14 9.77
CA HIS A 132 -8.11 -7.21 8.75
C HIS A 132 -8.95 -5.93 8.77
N ALA A 133 -8.28 -4.80 8.54
CA ALA A 133 -8.92 -3.51 8.32
C ALA A 133 -8.31 -2.83 7.10
N VAL A 134 -9.10 -1.96 6.46
CA VAL A 134 -8.63 -1.03 5.44
C VAL A 134 -8.70 0.37 6.01
N MET A 135 -7.68 1.18 5.74
CA MET A 135 -7.65 2.59 6.10
C MET A 135 -7.31 3.42 4.87
N VAL A 136 -8.14 4.44 4.61
CA VAL A 136 -7.90 5.46 3.59
C VAL A 136 -7.35 6.68 4.30
N VAL A 137 -6.23 7.19 3.84
CA VAL A 137 -5.56 8.37 4.40
C VAL A 137 -5.27 9.40 3.34
N LYS A 138 -5.12 10.66 3.76
CA LYS A 138 -4.72 11.77 2.90
C LYS A 138 -3.46 12.41 3.46
N LYS A 139 -2.46 12.64 2.60
CA LYS A 139 -1.24 13.37 2.97
C LYS A 139 -1.55 14.85 3.10
N GLU A 140 -1.40 15.39 4.30
CA GLU A 140 -1.63 16.81 4.54
C GLU A 140 -0.56 17.67 3.83
N CYS A 141 -0.93 18.91 3.50
CA CYS A 141 -0.14 19.82 2.65
C CYS A 141 1.12 20.36 3.34
#